data_AF-A0A952E3Y1-F1
#
_entry.id   AF-A0A952E3Y1-F1
#
_cell.length_a   1.000
_cell.length_b   1.000
_cell.length_c   1.000
_cell.angle_alpha   90.00
_cell.angle_beta   90.00
_cell.angle_gamma   90.00
#
_symmetry.space_group_name_H-M   'P 1'
#
loop_
_entity.id
_entity.type
_entity.pdbx_description
1 polymer ?
#
loop_
_entity_poly.entity_id
_entity_poly.type
_entity_poly.pdbx_seq_one_letter_code
_entity_poly.pdbx_strand_id
1 'polypeptide(L)'
;MKLQNKFQYIAKPAKVFMAAFIILIAVSILQGICIGIVWTYTHTNRPRAGEKPEAELSQEEKRKERITRSTKEFLPDGTIHLISRLEHISGRINQEQIYDANDNLLWEGPSDKRPYEYLSWAKQFRRYRNGFTEEQMKDTRMITIHFSRNVRVPVQSDNKTKQIWRYHPGAKYFTGYNASGDKIGYGGSTGFADSKSKVKPFDEFRLFTAWCPKDSFSPILLWQTQRRIYQINFEKQNIETIFESTDTDIEKISLHAWRDLKPGEKEYIDHNKYRPLIHCQTEDGKNHLIFRESKQQLNLSVPHPSFTATKQDTYVRSFGSDSFMPKDIKLYNKWLEERRGKPRNLWTELYKADNQGNLDLLNRYDWTAPPLSGSMATGRDPRPAVKRYLSQFSPPLYDVIMRLLGRKILTSVYAYENRGDFFYGLLQMILEIRPYSGVINRIFSALMMVYVFWHGWPRRTSWAKFIFWLVFAGLFNIAGLLTYLALNHTAVIKCPACGKRRGLAQVDCVRCRGQLPAPERGKLDLIISA
;
A
#
# COMPACT_ATOMS: atom_id res chain seq x y z
N MET A 1 -12.58 -49.26 -44.64
CA MET A 1 -12.82 -48.87 -43.23
C MET A 1 -13.04 -47.36 -43.20
N LYS A 2 -14.30 -46.89 -43.13
CA LYS A 2 -14.66 -45.46 -43.20
C LYS A 2 -14.61 -44.85 -41.79
N LEU A 3 -13.70 -43.89 -41.57
CA LEU A 3 -13.63 -43.08 -40.36
C LEU A 3 -14.95 -42.31 -40.19
N GLN A 4 -15.79 -42.74 -39.24
CA GLN A 4 -16.99 -42.01 -38.86
C GLN A 4 -16.63 -40.64 -38.28
N ASN A 5 -17.34 -39.61 -38.77
CA ASN A 5 -17.31 -38.19 -38.41
C ASN A 5 -17.38 -37.90 -36.89
N LYS A 6 -16.30 -38.17 -36.13
CA LYS A 6 -16.18 -37.74 -34.73
C LYS A 6 -16.09 -36.21 -34.57
N PHE A 7 -15.69 -35.48 -35.62
CA PHE A 7 -15.54 -34.03 -35.58
C PHE A 7 -16.88 -33.25 -35.53
N GLN A 8 -17.97 -33.80 -36.08
CA GLN A 8 -19.28 -33.12 -36.04
C GLN A 8 -19.92 -33.07 -34.64
N TYR A 9 -19.58 -34.02 -33.76
CA TYR A 9 -20.07 -34.03 -32.37
C TYR A 9 -19.29 -33.09 -31.44
N ILE A 10 -18.06 -32.73 -31.79
CA ILE A 10 -17.20 -31.80 -31.02
C ILE A 10 -17.48 -30.33 -31.43
N ALA A 11 -17.84 -30.09 -32.69
CA ALA A 11 -18.05 -28.74 -33.23
C ALA A 11 -19.21 -27.97 -32.58
N LYS A 12 -20.31 -28.63 -32.21
CA LYS A 12 -21.47 -27.96 -31.56
C LYS A 12 -21.16 -27.48 -30.13
N PRO A 13 -20.63 -28.30 -29.21
CA PRO A 13 -20.24 -27.82 -27.88
C PRO A 13 -19.08 -26.82 -27.94
N ALA A 14 -18.14 -26.95 -28.88
CA ALA A 14 -17.07 -25.97 -29.08
C ALA A 14 -17.62 -24.60 -29.54
N LYS A 15 -18.59 -24.56 -30.46
CA LYS A 15 -19.25 -23.31 -30.86
C LYS A 15 -20.02 -22.66 -29.71
N VAL A 16 -20.74 -23.45 -28.91
CA VAL A 16 -21.46 -22.95 -27.72
C VAL A 16 -20.47 -22.41 -26.68
N PHE A 17 -19.34 -23.10 -26.48
CA PHE A 17 -18.29 -22.67 -25.57
C PHE A 17 -17.63 -21.36 -26.07
N MET A 18 -17.29 -21.27 -27.35
CA MET A 18 -16.70 -20.07 -27.95
C MET A 18 -17.66 -18.88 -27.90
N ALA A 19 -18.95 -19.08 -28.18
CA ALA A 19 -19.97 -18.03 -28.05
C ALA A 19 -20.12 -17.56 -26.60
N ALA A 20 -20.17 -18.50 -25.64
CA ALA A 20 -20.20 -18.17 -24.21
C ALA A 20 -18.94 -17.42 -23.76
N PHE A 21 -17.77 -17.81 -24.28
CA PHE A 21 -16.49 -17.17 -23.99
C PHE A 21 -16.43 -15.75 -24.56
N ILE A 22 -16.90 -15.53 -25.79
CA ILE A 22 -16.98 -14.21 -26.42
C ILE A 22 -17.96 -13.31 -25.66
N ILE A 23 -19.11 -13.83 -25.22
CA ILE A 23 -20.08 -13.07 -24.41
C ILE A 23 -19.47 -12.72 -23.04
N LEU A 24 -18.75 -13.64 -22.40
CA LEU A 24 -18.03 -13.38 -21.15
C LEU A 24 -16.97 -12.28 -21.32
N ILE A 25 -16.22 -12.30 -22.42
CA ILE A 25 -15.24 -11.25 -22.76
C ILE A 25 -15.97 -9.91 -22.97
N ALA A 26 -17.06 -9.88 -23.75
CA ALA A 26 -17.81 -8.67 -24.03
C ALA A 26 -18.39 -8.05 -22.74
N VAL A 27 -18.97 -8.86 -21.87
CA VAL A 27 -19.46 -8.42 -20.54
C VAL A 27 -18.31 -7.90 -19.68
N SER A 28 -17.14 -8.54 -19.71
CA SER A 28 -15.97 -8.09 -18.96
C SER A 28 -15.44 -6.75 -19.46
N ILE A 29 -15.42 -6.53 -20.78
CA ILE A 29 -15.03 -5.26 -21.41
C ILE A 29 -16.04 -4.16 -21.07
N LEU A 30 -17.34 -4.42 -21.24
CA LEU A 30 -18.41 -3.48 -20.87
C LEU A 30 -18.34 -3.08 -19.40
N GLN A 31 -18.08 -4.04 -18.51
CA GLN A 31 -17.90 -3.75 -17.10
C GLN A 31 -16.62 -2.95 -16.82
N GLY A 32 -15.52 -3.24 -17.51
CA GLY A 32 -14.30 -2.43 -17.47
C GLY A 32 -14.54 -0.99 -17.92
N ILE A 33 -15.34 -0.80 -18.97
CA ILE A 33 -15.77 0.51 -19.47
C ILE A 33 -16.69 1.19 -18.44
N CYS A 34 -17.67 0.51 -17.86
CA CYS A 34 -18.51 1.08 -16.81
C CYS A 34 -17.72 1.46 -15.56
N ILE A 35 -16.76 0.63 -15.13
CA ILE A 35 -15.84 0.95 -14.02
C ILE A 35 -14.97 2.14 -14.41
N GLY A 36 -14.48 2.19 -15.64
CA GLY A 36 -13.75 3.31 -16.22
C GLY A 36 -14.57 4.58 -16.15
N ILE A 37 -15.77 4.61 -16.72
CA ILE A 37 -16.70 5.75 -16.72
C ILE A 37 -17.06 6.16 -15.29
N VAL A 38 -17.38 5.21 -14.39
CA VAL A 38 -17.64 5.53 -12.98
C VAL A 38 -16.40 6.08 -12.32
N TRP A 39 -15.21 5.55 -12.60
CA TRP A 39 -13.96 6.07 -12.07
C TRP A 39 -13.67 7.47 -12.60
N THR A 40 -13.81 7.72 -13.90
CA THR A 40 -13.68 9.02 -14.53
C THR A 40 -14.72 10.00 -13.96
N TYR A 41 -15.98 9.61 -13.81
CA TYR A 41 -16.99 10.47 -13.18
C TYR A 41 -16.74 10.70 -11.67
N THR A 42 -16.19 9.72 -10.96
CA THR A 42 -15.92 9.82 -9.51
C THR A 42 -14.52 10.30 -9.16
N HIS A 43 -13.58 10.42 -10.09
CA HIS A 43 -12.22 10.92 -9.85
C HIS A 43 -11.89 12.14 -10.71
N THR A 44 -12.23 12.17 -12.00
CA THR A 44 -11.97 13.33 -12.88
C THR A 44 -13.07 14.38 -12.85
N ASN A 45 -14.33 14.02 -12.55
CA ASN A 45 -15.45 14.98 -12.39
C ASN A 45 -15.92 15.16 -10.94
N ARG A 46 -15.09 14.83 -9.95
CA ARG A 46 -15.33 15.33 -8.59
C ARG A 46 -14.74 16.75 -8.51
N PRO A 47 -15.54 17.84 -8.52
CA PRO A 47 -15.23 18.87 -7.53
C PRO A 47 -15.18 18.12 -6.19
N ARG A 48 -14.10 18.27 -5.42
CA ARG A 48 -14.00 17.64 -4.10
C ARG A 48 -15.33 17.91 -3.38
N ALA A 49 -16.12 16.88 -3.11
CA ALA A 49 -17.51 17.07 -2.70
C ALA A 49 -17.59 17.98 -1.46
N GLY A 50 -18.05 19.22 -1.65
CA GLY A 50 -18.08 20.30 -0.67
C GLY A 50 -17.18 21.51 -0.95
N GLU A 51 -16.27 21.44 -1.93
CA GLU A 51 -15.60 22.63 -2.46
C GLU A 51 -16.55 23.31 -3.44
N LYS A 52 -17.15 24.43 -3.01
CA LYS A 52 -17.61 25.43 -3.96
C LYS A 52 -16.45 25.72 -4.92
N PRO A 53 -16.69 25.91 -6.23
CA PRO A 53 -15.67 26.44 -7.13
C PRO A 53 -14.95 27.61 -6.46
N GLU A 54 -13.64 27.76 -6.62
CA GLU A 54 -12.88 28.85 -5.99
C GLU A 54 -13.47 30.24 -6.29
N ALA A 55 -14.30 30.35 -7.35
CA ALA A 55 -15.10 31.53 -7.68
C ALA A 55 -16.27 31.83 -6.72
N GLU A 56 -16.80 30.85 -5.99
CA GLU A 56 -17.99 30.93 -5.13
C GLU A 56 -17.68 30.98 -3.62
N LEU A 57 -16.41 30.85 -3.22
CA LEU A 57 -15.99 30.98 -1.83
C LEU A 57 -15.96 32.45 -1.41
N SER A 58 -16.50 32.75 -0.22
CA SER A 58 -16.31 34.07 0.39
C SER A 58 -14.81 34.35 0.62
N GLN A 59 -14.41 35.61 0.76
CA GLN A 59 -13.01 35.95 1.07
C GLN A 59 -12.53 35.27 2.36
N GLU A 60 -13.40 35.13 3.35
CA GLU A 60 -13.10 34.45 4.60
C GLU A 60 -12.93 32.93 4.43
N GLU A 61 -13.77 32.31 3.59
CA GLU A 61 -13.65 30.89 3.25
C GLU A 61 -12.34 30.61 2.50
N LYS A 62 -11.98 31.45 1.51
CA LYS A 62 -10.68 31.38 0.80
C LYS A 62 -9.51 31.51 1.75
N ARG A 63 -9.60 32.45 2.70
CA ARG A 63 -8.60 32.65 3.74
C ARG A 63 -8.43 31.40 4.60
N LYS A 64 -9.51 30.85 5.15
CA LYS A 64 -9.47 29.64 5.99
C LYS A 64 -8.92 28.43 5.22
N GLU A 65 -9.30 28.30 3.95
CA GLU A 65 -8.81 27.22 3.10
C GLU A 65 -7.32 27.36 2.79
N ARG A 66 -6.84 28.57 2.44
CA ARG A 66 -5.41 28.85 2.28
C ARG A 66 -4.64 28.53 3.55
N ILE A 67 -5.06 29.05 4.70
CA ILE A 67 -4.41 28.78 5.99
C ILE A 67 -4.36 27.28 6.24
N THR A 68 -5.46 26.56 6.00
CA THR A 68 -5.52 25.10 6.19
C THR A 68 -4.54 24.35 5.29
N ARG A 69 -4.49 24.70 3.99
CA ARG A 69 -3.65 24.05 2.98
C ARG A 69 -2.17 24.46 3.07
N SER A 70 -1.89 25.61 3.67
CA SER A 70 -0.52 26.11 3.82
C SER A 70 0.29 25.21 4.75
N THR A 71 1.56 25.01 4.42
CA THR A 71 2.54 24.42 5.33
C THR A 71 2.88 25.45 6.38
N LYS A 72 2.86 25.04 7.65
CA LYS A 72 3.25 25.90 8.78
C LYS A 72 4.73 25.66 9.02
N GLU A 73 5.58 26.63 8.70
CA GLU A 73 7.01 26.54 8.92
C GLU A 73 7.46 27.58 9.94
N PHE A 74 8.48 27.23 10.72
CA PHE A 74 9.02 28.10 11.76
C PHE A 74 10.43 28.56 11.43
N LEU A 75 10.75 29.79 11.82
CA LEU A 75 12.10 30.30 11.92
C LEU A 75 12.70 29.95 13.30
N PRO A 76 14.04 30.00 13.46
CA PRO A 76 14.71 29.68 14.73
C PRO A 76 14.30 30.55 15.92
N ASP A 77 13.81 31.76 15.67
CA ASP A 77 13.33 32.73 16.67
C ASP A 77 11.90 32.43 17.15
N GLY A 78 11.23 31.44 16.55
CA GLY A 78 9.83 31.11 16.86
C GLY A 78 8.82 31.75 15.91
N THR A 79 9.24 32.61 14.98
CA THR A 79 8.35 33.23 13.99
C THR A 79 7.75 32.15 13.08
N ILE A 80 6.43 32.21 12.86
CA ILE A 80 5.71 31.27 12.00
C ILE A 80 5.35 31.92 10.67
N HIS A 81 5.64 31.22 9.58
CA HIS A 81 5.14 31.56 8.25
C HIS A 81 4.23 30.47 7.69
N LEU A 82 3.20 30.89 6.97
CA LEU A 82 2.28 30.03 6.24
C LEU A 82 2.72 29.99 4.77
N ILE A 83 3.17 28.82 4.32
CA ILE A 83 3.66 28.63 2.95
C ILE A 83 2.58 27.94 2.12
N SER A 84 2.00 28.67 1.18
CA SER A 84 1.09 28.14 0.17
C SER A 84 1.87 27.79 -1.09
N ARG A 85 1.70 26.56 -1.60
CA ARG A 85 2.31 26.12 -2.86
C ARG A 85 1.28 26.20 -3.97
N LEU A 86 1.64 26.90 -5.04
CA LEU A 86 0.83 27.01 -6.24
C LEU A 86 1.24 25.88 -7.20
N GLU A 87 0.48 24.79 -7.22
CA GLU A 87 0.68 23.72 -8.21
C GLU A 87 -0.01 24.09 -9.53
N HIS A 88 0.77 24.47 -10.55
CA HIS A 88 0.25 24.56 -11.91
C HIS A 88 0.16 23.17 -12.56
N ILE A 89 -1.02 22.87 -13.12
CA ILE A 89 -1.43 21.58 -13.74
C ILE A 89 -0.47 21.14 -14.87
N SER A 90 0.37 22.03 -15.41
CA SER A 90 1.26 21.78 -16.55
C SER A 90 2.75 21.60 -16.22
N GLY A 91 3.09 21.32 -14.95
CA GLY A 91 4.40 20.76 -14.59
C GLY A 91 5.56 21.75 -14.57
N ARG A 92 6.17 21.87 -13.37
CA ARG A 92 7.49 22.46 -13.08
C ARG A 92 7.63 23.98 -13.07
N ILE A 93 6.70 24.67 -12.41
CA ILE A 93 7.05 25.91 -11.69
C ILE A 93 6.59 25.73 -10.25
N ASN A 94 7.55 25.60 -9.32
CA ASN A 94 7.27 25.59 -7.89
C ASN A 94 7.20 27.04 -7.40
N GLN A 95 6.06 27.68 -7.59
CA GLN A 95 5.79 28.98 -6.97
C GLN A 95 5.26 28.79 -5.55
N GLU A 96 5.77 29.60 -4.64
CA GLU A 96 5.35 29.66 -3.24
C GLU A 96 4.92 31.08 -2.90
N GLN A 97 3.84 31.19 -2.13
CA GLN A 97 3.41 32.39 -1.45
C GLN A 97 3.62 32.20 0.05
N ILE A 98 4.27 33.17 0.69
CA ILE A 98 4.65 33.13 2.10
C ILE A 98 3.87 34.22 2.82
N TYR A 99 3.11 33.82 3.83
CA TYR A 99 2.32 34.72 4.67
C TYR A 99 2.83 34.69 6.11
N ASP A 100 2.61 35.77 6.86
CA ASP A 100 2.81 35.79 8.31
C ASP A 100 1.66 35.07 9.05
N ALA A 101 1.74 35.03 10.39
CA ALA A 101 0.69 34.44 11.24
C ALA A 101 -0.68 35.15 11.13
N ASN A 102 -0.67 36.45 10.81
CA ASN A 102 -1.86 37.26 10.60
C ASN A 102 -2.41 37.15 9.18
N ASP A 103 -1.76 36.34 8.33
CA ASP A 103 -2.11 36.05 6.95
C ASP A 103 -1.89 37.26 6.00
N ASN A 104 -0.91 38.10 6.32
CA ASN A 104 -0.37 39.11 5.42
C ASN A 104 0.68 38.49 4.49
N LEU A 105 0.61 38.79 3.19
CA LEU A 105 1.60 38.30 2.22
C LEU A 105 2.95 38.98 2.45
N LEU A 106 3.98 38.17 2.73
CA LEU A 106 5.36 38.62 2.92
C LEU A 106 6.18 38.49 1.64
N TRP A 107 5.95 37.43 0.87
CA TRP A 107 6.74 37.14 -0.32
C TRP A 107 6.02 36.18 -1.29
N GLU A 108 6.27 36.34 -2.58
CA GLU A 108 5.80 35.45 -3.64
C GLU A 108 6.90 35.21 -4.68
N GLY A 109 7.11 33.95 -5.07
CA GLY A 109 8.07 33.61 -6.12
C GLY A 109 8.50 32.14 -6.17
N PRO A 110 9.56 31.81 -6.92
CA PRO A 110 10.10 30.45 -7.02
C PRO A 110 10.69 29.94 -5.70
N SER A 111 10.35 28.73 -5.26
CA SER A 111 10.77 28.18 -3.95
C SER A 111 12.28 28.24 -3.67
N ASP A 112 13.12 28.16 -4.71
CA ASP A 112 14.59 28.22 -4.63
C ASP A 112 15.14 29.65 -4.41
N LYS A 113 14.30 30.68 -4.58
CA LYS A 113 14.61 32.10 -4.39
C LYS A 113 13.96 32.71 -3.15
N ARG A 114 13.29 31.91 -2.31
CA ARG A 114 12.65 32.41 -1.09
C ARG A 114 13.69 33.04 -0.14
N PRO A 115 13.37 34.15 0.54
CA PRO A 115 14.33 34.88 1.36
C PRO A 115 14.48 34.34 2.80
N TYR A 116 13.73 33.29 3.16
CA TYR A 116 13.65 32.77 4.53
C TYR A 116 14.26 31.36 4.67
N GLU A 117 14.99 31.16 5.77
CA GLU A 117 15.59 29.89 6.16
C GLU A 117 14.83 29.23 7.31
N TYR A 118 13.92 28.33 6.97
CA TYR A 118 13.08 27.64 7.95
C TYR A 118 13.81 26.48 8.65
N LEU A 119 13.40 26.24 9.89
CA LEU A 119 13.68 25.01 10.63
C LEU A 119 13.25 23.80 9.82
N SER A 120 14.06 22.75 9.87
CA SER A 120 13.88 21.57 9.03
C SER A 120 13.53 20.36 9.86
N TRP A 121 12.27 20.00 9.81
CA TRP A 121 11.81 18.89 10.63
C TRP A 121 12.41 17.58 10.17
N ALA A 122 12.74 16.75 11.16
CA ALA A 122 12.91 15.31 11.06
C ALA A 122 11.79 14.70 10.23
N LYS A 123 11.97 14.66 8.91
CA LYS A 123 11.15 13.82 8.05
C LYS A 123 11.62 12.40 8.35
N GLN A 124 10.69 11.48 8.60
CA GLN A 124 10.97 10.08 8.28
C GLN A 124 11.47 10.10 6.85
N PHE A 125 12.78 9.94 6.65
CA PHE A 125 13.36 9.88 5.32
C PHE A 125 12.65 8.70 4.65
N ARG A 126 11.68 8.99 3.77
CA ARG A 126 11.03 7.96 2.96
C ARG A 126 12.07 7.18 2.14
N ARG A 127 13.27 7.74 1.92
CA ARG A 127 14.44 7.05 1.36
C ARG A 127 15.03 5.94 2.25
N TYR A 128 14.81 5.96 3.57
CA TYR A 128 15.19 4.87 4.50
C TYR A 128 13.99 3.99 4.92
N ARG A 129 12.91 3.96 4.13
CA ARG A 129 12.12 2.72 3.98
C ARG A 129 12.96 1.54 3.48
N ASN A 130 14.22 1.79 3.10
CA ASN A 130 15.22 0.81 2.68
C ASN A 130 16.17 0.38 3.81
N GLY A 131 15.84 0.63 5.08
CA GLY A 131 16.54 -0.05 6.18
C GLY A 131 16.36 -1.56 6.03
N PHE A 132 17.40 -2.34 6.33
CA PHE A 132 17.34 -3.79 6.21
C PHE A 132 16.61 -4.35 7.44
N THR A 133 15.43 -4.95 7.25
CA THR A 133 14.53 -5.36 8.34
C THR A 133 14.76 -6.79 8.81
N GLU A 134 14.22 -7.15 9.96
CA GLU A 134 14.21 -8.53 10.47
C GLU A 134 13.60 -9.52 9.47
N GLU A 135 12.54 -9.14 8.75
CA GLU A 135 11.92 -9.96 7.70
C GLU A 135 12.92 -10.23 6.56
N GLN A 136 13.59 -9.18 6.06
CA GLN A 136 14.64 -9.33 5.06
C GLN A 136 15.84 -10.15 5.58
N MET A 137 16.16 -10.07 6.88
CA MET A 137 17.17 -10.92 7.51
C MET A 137 16.73 -12.39 7.55
N LYS A 138 15.44 -12.68 7.75
CA LYS A 138 14.92 -14.05 7.64
C LYS A 138 15.02 -14.56 6.22
N ASP A 139 14.73 -13.72 5.22
CA ASP A 139 14.85 -14.08 3.79
C ASP A 139 16.29 -14.37 3.35
N THR A 140 17.29 -13.83 4.05
CA THR A 140 18.68 -14.19 3.79
C THR A 140 19.02 -15.63 4.19
N ARG A 141 18.24 -16.24 5.09
CA ARG A 141 18.42 -17.62 5.56
C ARG A 141 17.69 -18.58 4.62
N MET A 142 18.41 -19.16 3.67
CA MET A 142 17.88 -20.29 2.89
C MET A 142 18.24 -21.62 3.55
N ILE A 143 17.69 -22.72 3.03
CA ILE A 143 17.75 -24.08 3.59
C ILE A 143 19.18 -24.55 3.92
N THR A 144 20.21 -24.04 3.23
CA THR A 144 21.63 -24.31 3.56
C THR A 144 22.50 -23.05 3.53
N ILE A 145 23.67 -23.10 4.17
CA ILE A 145 24.65 -22.00 4.22
C ILE A 145 25.12 -21.58 2.82
N HIS A 146 25.15 -22.50 1.85
CA HIS A 146 25.56 -22.22 0.47
C HIS A 146 24.53 -21.43 -0.35
N PHE A 147 23.24 -21.56 -0.01
CA PHE A 147 22.16 -20.81 -0.67
C PHE A 147 21.75 -19.57 0.13
N SER A 148 22.21 -19.43 1.37
CA SER A 148 21.93 -18.27 2.20
C SER A 148 22.64 -17.04 1.65
N ARG A 149 21.90 -15.96 1.42
CA ARG A 149 22.51 -14.65 1.17
C ARG A 149 23.12 -14.18 2.49
N ASN A 150 24.25 -13.50 2.48
CA ASN A 150 24.83 -12.93 3.71
C ASN A 150 24.84 -11.42 3.57
N VAL A 151 24.58 -10.71 4.67
CA VAL A 151 24.86 -9.27 4.73
C VAL A 151 26.38 -9.12 4.65
N ARG A 152 26.86 -8.43 3.61
CA ARG A 152 28.28 -8.20 3.35
C ARG A 152 28.56 -6.71 3.35
N VAL A 153 29.56 -6.30 4.10
CA VAL A 153 29.98 -4.91 4.20
C VAL A 153 31.41 -4.79 3.66
N PRO A 154 31.61 -4.17 2.49
CA PRO A 154 32.94 -3.98 1.93
C PRO A 154 33.66 -2.80 2.59
N VAL A 155 34.97 -2.94 2.77
CA VAL A 155 35.90 -1.83 3.03
C VAL A 155 36.77 -1.67 1.79
N GLN A 156 36.73 -0.51 1.16
CA GLN A 156 37.35 -0.21 -0.13
C GLN A 156 38.50 0.78 0.01
N SER A 157 39.60 0.65 -0.71
CA SER A 157 40.58 1.74 -0.87
C SER A 157 41.03 1.77 -2.32
N ASP A 158 41.18 2.97 -2.89
CA ASP A 158 41.59 3.20 -4.28
C ASP A 158 40.77 2.39 -5.30
N ASN A 159 39.44 2.40 -5.15
CA ASN A 159 38.48 1.62 -5.94
C ASN A 159 38.66 0.09 -5.89
N LYS A 160 39.41 -0.45 -4.92
CA LYS A 160 39.59 -1.90 -4.71
C LYS A 160 39.03 -2.31 -3.35
N THR A 161 38.39 -3.47 -3.28
CA THR A 161 37.91 -4.02 -2.00
C THR A 161 39.10 -4.61 -1.24
N LYS A 162 39.40 -4.06 -0.05
CA LYS A 162 40.46 -4.53 0.85
C LYS A 162 39.96 -5.58 1.82
N GLN A 163 38.73 -5.40 2.31
CA GLN A 163 38.12 -6.30 3.29
C GLN A 163 36.63 -6.49 3.00
N ILE A 164 36.08 -7.64 3.40
CA ILE A 164 34.64 -7.90 3.39
C ILE A 164 34.24 -8.48 4.74
N TRP A 165 33.32 -7.80 5.42
CA TRP A 165 32.73 -8.27 6.67
C TRP A 165 31.39 -8.93 6.41
N ARG A 166 31.25 -10.19 6.82
CA ARG A 166 30.05 -11.00 6.57
C ARG A 166 29.31 -11.25 7.88
N TYR A 167 28.05 -10.84 7.97
CA TYR A 167 27.21 -11.16 9.11
C TYR A 167 26.78 -12.63 9.06
N HIS A 168 26.83 -13.31 10.19
CA HIS A 168 26.36 -14.68 10.35
C HIS A 168 25.09 -14.70 11.22
N PRO A 169 23.88 -14.79 10.65
CA PRO A 169 22.64 -14.64 11.41
C PRO A 169 22.46 -15.66 12.53
N GLY A 170 22.93 -16.91 12.35
CA GLY A 170 22.86 -17.94 13.38
C GLY A 170 23.84 -17.71 14.53
N ALA A 171 25.01 -17.14 14.25
CA ALA A 171 26.03 -16.87 15.25
C ALA A 171 25.97 -15.45 15.83
N LYS A 172 25.17 -14.58 15.20
CA LYS A 172 24.93 -13.17 15.53
C LYS A 172 26.21 -12.34 15.67
N TYR A 173 27.20 -12.54 14.80
CA TYR A 173 28.41 -11.72 14.71
C TYR A 173 28.86 -11.56 13.25
N PHE A 174 29.77 -10.63 12.98
CA PHE A 174 30.46 -10.47 11.71
C PHE A 174 31.77 -11.26 11.68
N THR A 175 32.13 -11.84 10.53
CA THR A 175 33.47 -12.37 10.25
C THR A 175 34.09 -11.59 9.11
N GLY A 176 35.30 -11.08 9.31
CA GLY A 176 36.05 -10.32 8.32
C GLY A 176 36.92 -11.22 7.46
N TYR A 177 37.03 -10.87 6.18
CA TYR A 177 37.93 -11.50 5.21
C TYR A 177 38.74 -10.43 4.47
N ASN A 178 40.02 -10.69 4.18
CA ASN A 178 40.84 -9.82 3.32
C ASN A 178 40.50 -10.02 1.84
N ALA A 179 41.18 -9.27 0.96
CA ALA A 179 41.03 -9.39 -0.50
C ALA A 179 41.39 -10.78 -1.05
N SER A 180 42.33 -11.50 -0.40
CA SER A 180 42.72 -12.88 -0.75
C SER A 180 41.71 -13.93 -0.29
N GLY A 181 40.74 -13.56 0.55
CA GLY A 181 39.76 -14.47 1.14
C GLY A 181 40.17 -15.06 2.49
N ASP A 182 41.33 -14.70 3.04
CA ASP A 182 41.76 -15.14 4.36
C ASP A 182 40.94 -14.42 5.44
N LYS A 183 40.67 -15.15 6.52
CA LYS A 183 39.94 -14.60 7.67
C LYS A 183 40.82 -13.63 8.44
N ILE A 184 40.31 -12.43 8.71
CA ILE A 184 41.04 -11.37 9.43
C ILE A 184 40.49 -11.08 10.83
N GLY A 185 39.35 -11.65 11.21
CA GLY A 185 38.80 -11.50 12.56
C GLY A 185 37.28 -11.58 12.63
N TYR A 186 36.75 -11.18 13.78
CA TYR A 186 35.34 -11.22 14.14
C TYR A 186 34.90 -9.88 14.74
N GLY A 187 33.65 -9.48 14.51
CA GLY A 187 33.06 -8.27 15.09
C GLY A 187 31.71 -8.57 15.74
N GLY A 188 31.52 -8.17 17.00
CA GLY A 188 30.32 -8.45 17.79
C GLY A 188 29.96 -7.33 18.75
N SER A 189 29.05 -7.60 19.69
CA SER A 189 28.49 -6.59 20.61
C SER A 189 29.53 -5.92 21.52
N THR A 190 30.69 -6.55 21.71
CA THR A 190 31.81 -6.03 22.53
C THR A 190 32.99 -5.52 21.71
N GLY A 191 32.85 -5.35 20.39
CA GLY A 191 33.93 -4.90 19.50
C GLY A 191 34.48 -5.98 18.58
N PHE A 192 35.68 -5.73 18.07
CA PHE A 192 36.39 -6.62 17.15
C PHE A 192 37.43 -7.49 17.90
N ALA A 193 37.64 -8.70 17.41
CA ALA A 193 38.59 -9.65 17.98
C ALA A 193 39.15 -10.61 16.93
N ASP A 194 40.37 -11.08 17.14
CA ASP A 194 41.06 -11.99 16.21
C ASP A 194 40.52 -13.42 16.27
N SER A 195 39.84 -13.79 17.36
CA SER A 195 39.36 -15.15 17.62
C SER A 195 37.88 -15.21 17.98
N LYS A 196 37.19 -16.26 17.54
CA LYS A 196 35.76 -16.48 17.77
C LYS A 196 35.39 -16.58 19.26
N SER A 197 36.27 -17.11 20.11
CA SER A 197 36.00 -17.26 21.55
C SER A 197 35.97 -15.92 22.30
N LYS A 198 36.59 -14.87 21.74
CA LYS A 198 36.67 -13.54 22.35
C LYS A 198 35.55 -12.59 21.92
N VAL A 199 34.76 -12.95 20.91
CA VAL A 199 33.68 -12.10 20.40
C VAL A 199 32.34 -12.48 21.07
N LYS A 200 31.64 -11.49 21.63
CA LYS A 200 30.26 -11.70 22.08
C LYS A 200 29.27 -11.47 20.93
N PRO A 201 28.25 -12.33 20.77
CA PRO A 201 27.22 -12.12 19.76
C PRO A 201 26.42 -10.84 20.03
N PHE A 202 25.87 -10.25 18.98
CA PHE A 202 24.78 -9.27 19.10
C PHE A 202 23.51 -9.95 19.63
N ASP A 203 22.65 -9.15 20.24
CA ASP A 203 21.29 -9.57 20.57
C ASP A 203 20.46 -9.79 19.29
N GLU A 204 19.18 -10.13 19.45
CA GLU A 204 18.30 -10.35 18.31
C GLU A 204 18.22 -9.11 17.41
N PHE A 205 18.53 -9.34 16.13
CA PHE A 205 18.51 -8.32 15.09
C PHE A 205 17.10 -7.83 14.82
N ARG A 206 16.92 -6.51 14.70
CA ARG A 206 15.64 -5.90 14.30
C ARG A 206 15.74 -5.13 12.99
N LEU A 207 16.76 -4.29 12.88
CA LEU A 207 16.94 -3.37 11.76
C LEU A 207 18.41 -3.00 11.63
N PHE A 208 18.87 -2.72 10.42
CA PHE A 208 20.02 -1.83 10.26
C PHE A 208 19.79 -0.78 9.19
N THR A 209 20.48 0.34 9.33
CA THR A 209 20.63 1.35 8.29
C THR A 209 22.10 1.74 8.18
N ALA A 210 22.46 2.44 7.10
CA ALA A 210 23.84 2.79 6.80
C ALA A 210 23.93 4.20 6.22
N TRP A 211 25.05 4.87 6.48
CA TRP A 211 25.49 6.02 5.69
C TRP A 211 26.97 5.88 5.39
N CYS A 212 27.42 6.55 4.33
CA CYS A 212 28.84 6.60 3.97
C CYS A 212 29.33 8.04 4.12
N PRO A 213 30.19 8.34 5.12
CA PRO A 213 30.91 9.61 5.16
C PRO A 213 31.72 9.78 3.87
N LYS A 214 31.89 11.03 3.39
CA LYS A 214 32.54 11.32 2.10
C LYS A 214 33.98 10.82 2.02
N ASP A 215 34.71 10.90 3.14
CA ASP A 215 36.11 10.48 3.26
C ASP A 215 36.25 9.07 3.86
N SER A 216 35.17 8.28 3.91
CA SER A 216 35.23 6.92 4.44
C SER A 216 35.25 5.87 3.34
N PHE A 217 36.06 4.86 3.61
CA PHE A 217 36.29 3.69 2.79
C PHE A 217 35.27 2.57 3.05
N SER A 218 34.37 2.77 4.01
CA SER A 218 33.32 1.82 4.39
C SER A 218 32.05 2.57 4.79
N PRO A 219 30.85 2.03 4.54
CA PRO A 219 29.66 2.54 5.21
C PRO A 219 29.80 2.36 6.73
N ILE A 220 29.27 3.31 7.49
CA ILE A 220 29.01 3.17 8.92
C ILE A 220 27.62 2.55 9.05
N LEU A 221 27.52 1.45 9.80
CA LEU A 221 26.24 0.80 10.08
C LEU A 221 25.68 1.26 11.44
N LEU A 222 24.37 1.48 11.48
CA LEU A 222 23.60 1.48 12.70
C LEU A 222 22.84 0.17 12.81
N TRP A 223 23.29 -0.65 13.74
CA TRP A 223 22.77 -1.97 13.99
C TRP A 223 21.83 -1.92 15.19
N GLN A 224 20.53 -2.11 14.95
CA GLN A 224 19.52 -2.15 15.99
C GLN A 224 19.23 -3.59 16.41
N THR A 225 19.24 -3.79 17.72
CA THR A 225 18.65 -4.95 18.37
C THR A 225 17.37 -4.55 19.10
N GLN A 226 16.75 -5.48 19.83
CA GLN A 226 15.55 -5.20 20.61
C GLN A 226 15.71 -4.02 21.59
N ARG A 227 16.90 -3.85 22.19
CA ARG A 227 17.14 -2.84 23.24
C ARG A 227 18.38 -1.98 23.04
N ARG A 228 19.20 -2.26 22.02
CA ARG A 228 20.47 -1.55 21.81
C ARG A 228 20.61 -1.06 20.38
N ILE A 229 21.35 0.03 20.23
CA ILE A 229 21.77 0.55 18.93
C ILE A 229 23.30 0.61 18.95
N TYR A 230 23.92 -0.08 18.00
CA TYR A 230 25.36 -0.07 17.80
C TYR A 230 25.73 0.74 16.57
N GLN A 231 26.75 1.56 16.67
CA GLN A 231 27.42 2.17 15.53
C GLN A 231 28.67 1.36 15.20
N ILE A 232 28.70 0.76 14.01
CA ILE A 232 29.78 -0.13 13.56
C ILE A 232 30.55 0.56 12.45
N ASN A 233 31.85 0.74 12.67
CA ASN A 233 32.80 1.23 11.68
C ASN A 233 33.80 0.11 11.36
N PHE A 234 33.65 -0.53 10.20
CA PHE A 234 34.52 -1.63 9.77
C PHE A 234 35.91 -1.18 9.31
N GLU A 235 36.02 0.04 8.78
CA GLU A 235 37.31 0.63 8.38
C GLU A 235 38.21 0.83 9.60
N LYS A 236 37.66 1.42 10.67
CA LYS A 236 38.37 1.65 11.94
C LYS A 236 38.30 0.46 12.91
N GLN A 237 37.63 -0.63 12.52
CA GLN A 237 37.34 -1.79 13.36
C GLN A 237 36.86 -1.39 14.77
N ASN A 238 35.85 -0.51 14.82
CA ASN A 238 35.26 -0.03 16.06
C ASN A 238 33.75 -0.30 16.11
N ILE A 239 33.25 -0.73 17.26
CA ILE A 239 31.82 -0.92 17.55
C ILE A 239 31.52 -0.16 18.83
N GLU A 240 30.62 0.82 18.74
CA GLU A 240 30.21 1.64 19.87
C GLU A 240 28.71 1.40 20.12
N THR A 241 28.35 1.08 21.37
CA THR A 241 26.95 1.12 21.81
C THR A 241 26.58 2.58 21.99
N ILE A 242 25.75 3.11 21.09
CA ILE A 242 25.34 4.52 21.14
C ILE A 242 24.02 4.73 21.89
N PHE A 243 23.27 3.65 22.14
CA PHE A 243 22.05 3.68 22.94
C PHE A 243 21.75 2.29 23.49
N GLU A 244 21.27 2.25 24.73
CA GLU A 244 20.78 1.06 25.41
C GLU A 244 19.55 1.45 26.25
N SER A 245 18.44 0.75 26.01
CA SER A 245 17.26 0.83 26.86
C SER A 245 17.30 -0.31 27.88
N THR A 246 17.16 0.03 29.16
CA THR A 246 17.21 -0.94 30.26
C THR A 246 15.93 -1.77 30.34
N ASP A 247 14.78 -1.11 30.23
CA ASP A 247 13.50 -1.68 30.66
C ASP A 247 12.53 -1.93 29.49
N THR A 248 12.60 -1.11 28.43
CA THR A 248 11.63 -1.11 27.33
C THR A 248 12.29 -1.36 25.98
N ASP A 249 11.57 -2.02 25.09
CA ASP A 249 12.10 -2.28 23.75
C ASP A 249 12.07 -1.03 22.87
N ILE A 250 12.95 -1.00 21.87
CA ILE A 250 12.99 0.06 20.87
C ILE A 250 11.88 -0.18 19.85
N GLU A 251 10.91 0.73 19.78
CA GLU A 251 9.79 0.67 18.84
C GLU A 251 10.17 1.25 17.47
N LYS A 252 10.83 2.42 17.46
CA LYS A 252 11.14 3.15 16.22
C LYS A 252 12.52 3.81 16.27
N ILE A 253 13.18 3.84 15.11
CA ILE A 253 14.39 4.64 14.88
C ILE A 253 14.22 5.47 13.60
N SER A 254 14.67 6.73 13.64
CA SER A 254 14.81 7.56 12.45
C SER A 254 16.13 8.32 12.44
N LEU A 255 16.66 8.52 11.23
CA LEU A 255 17.86 9.29 10.97
C LEU A 255 17.51 10.68 10.45
N HIS A 256 18.25 11.69 10.88
CA HIS A 256 18.00 13.07 10.55
C HIS A 256 19.28 13.80 10.16
N ALA A 257 19.20 14.62 9.12
CA ALA A 257 20.31 15.48 8.74
C ALA A 257 20.42 16.64 9.72
N TRP A 258 21.62 16.88 10.24
CA TRP A 258 21.94 18.14 10.89
C TRP A 258 21.93 19.25 9.84
N ARG A 259 21.36 20.40 10.19
CA ARG A 259 21.48 21.61 9.38
C ARG A 259 22.37 22.61 10.10
N ASP A 260 23.27 23.22 9.34
CA ASP A 260 23.95 24.44 9.77
C ASP A 260 23.04 25.61 9.35
N LEU A 261 22.32 26.18 10.32
CA LEU A 261 21.57 27.41 10.10
C LEU A 261 22.46 28.56 10.53
N LYS A 262 23.25 29.10 9.59
CA LYS A 262 23.91 30.39 9.79
C LYS A 262 23.15 31.44 9.00
N PRO A 263 22.82 32.61 9.59
CA PRO A 263 22.12 33.66 8.86
C PRO A 263 22.85 34.03 7.57
N GLY A 264 22.22 33.79 6.42
CA GLY A 264 22.70 34.21 5.10
C GLY A 264 23.67 33.26 4.38
N GLU A 265 23.98 32.08 4.93
CA GLU A 265 24.76 31.05 4.23
C GLU A 265 23.84 29.93 3.71
N LYS A 266 23.85 29.69 2.38
CA LYS A 266 23.14 28.56 1.77
C LYS A 266 23.55 27.24 2.45
N GLU A 267 22.56 26.35 2.61
CA GLU A 267 22.60 24.97 3.13
C GLU A 267 23.97 24.28 2.95
N TYR A 268 24.90 24.49 3.88
CA TYR A 268 26.18 23.78 3.90
C TYR A 268 26.11 22.63 4.90
N ILE A 269 25.73 21.46 4.40
CA ILE A 269 25.97 20.21 5.11
C ILE A 269 27.45 19.89 4.92
N ASP A 270 28.26 20.05 5.96
CA ASP A 270 29.64 19.56 5.95
C ASP A 270 29.63 18.01 5.90
N HIS A 271 29.64 17.48 4.68
CA HIS A 271 29.61 16.05 4.40
C HIS A 271 30.81 15.29 4.99
N ASN A 272 31.91 15.98 5.29
CA ASN A 272 33.12 15.38 5.86
C ASN A 272 32.95 15.13 7.38
N LYS A 273 31.98 15.79 7.99
CA LYS A 273 31.70 15.79 9.43
C LYS A 273 30.37 15.14 9.80
N TYR A 274 29.63 14.64 8.82
CA TYR A 274 28.23 14.26 8.95
C TYR A 274 28.03 12.95 9.72
N ARG A 275 27.51 13.07 10.96
CA ARG A 275 26.77 12.00 11.63
C ARG A 275 25.32 12.48 11.77
N PRO A 276 24.33 11.70 11.31
CA PRO A 276 22.93 12.08 11.44
C PRO A 276 22.53 12.17 12.93
N LEU A 277 21.58 13.04 13.25
CA LEU A 277 20.83 12.97 14.50
C LEU A 277 20.00 11.67 14.45
N ILE A 278 20.10 10.86 15.50
CA ILE A 278 19.36 9.61 15.60
C ILE A 278 18.24 9.82 16.60
N HIS A 279 17.00 9.69 16.15
CA HIS A 279 15.84 9.66 17.03
C HIS A 279 15.47 8.19 17.27
N CYS A 280 15.34 7.83 18.54
CA CYS A 280 14.87 6.53 18.99
C CYS A 280 13.61 6.73 19.85
N GLN A 281 12.58 5.93 19.60
CA GLN A 281 11.37 5.87 20.42
C GLN A 281 11.26 4.46 21.02
N THR A 282 11.09 4.39 22.34
CA THR A 282 10.81 3.15 23.08
C THR A 282 9.31 2.88 23.15
N GLU A 283 8.91 1.64 23.44
CA GLU A 283 7.50 1.23 23.49
C GLU A 283 6.65 1.98 24.53
N ASP A 284 7.25 2.48 25.61
CA ASP A 284 6.61 3.35 26.60
C ASP A 284 6.42 4.80 26.12
N GLY A 285 6.83 5.10 24.89
CA GLY A 285 6.61 6.39 24.24
C GLY A 285 7.68 7.45 24.53
N LYS A 286 8.75 7.11 25.26
CA LYS A 286 9.89 8.03 25.48
C LYS A 286 10.67 8.23 24.19
N ASN A 287 11.12 9.46 23.96
CA ASN A 287 11.94 9.82 22.80
C ASN A 287 13.36 10.11 23.25
N HIS A 288 14.32 9.56 22.53
CA HIS A 288 15.75 9.74 22.76
C HIS A 288 16.37 10.33 21.50
N LEU A 289 17.05 11.47 21.65
CA LEU A 289 17.79 12.14 20.59
C LEU A 289 19.28 11.94 20.82
N ILE A 290 19.95 11.28 19.90
CA ILE A 290 21.40 11.03 19.96
C ILE A 290 22.07 11.95 18.94
N PHE A 291 22.80 12.94 19.47
CA PHE A 291 23.39 14.02 18.68
C PHE A 291 24.67 13.56 17.98
N ARG A 292 25.35 14.47 17.28
CA ARG A 292 26.57 14.20 16.52
C ARG A 292 27.68 13.63 17.40
N GLU A 293 27.81 14.09 18.62
CA GLU A 293 28.61 13.42 19.64
C GLU A 293 27.74 12.35 20.32
N SER A 294 28.14 11.08 20.29
CA SER A 294 27.33 9.94 20.77
C SER A 294 26.99 10.01 22.25
N LYS A 295 27.83 10.72 23.00
CA LYS A 295 27.66 10.99 24.43
C LYS A 295 26.62 12.07 24.72
N GLN A 296 26.30 12.92 23.75
CA GLN A 296 25.22 13.90 23.89
C GLN A 296 23.91 13.22 23.53
N GLN A 297 23.07 13.02 24.55
CA GLN A 297 21.75 12.43 24.43
C GLN A 297 20.73 13.30 25.13
N LEU A 298 19.56 13.44 24.54
CA LEU A 298 18.45 14.19 25.12
C LEU A 298 17.20 13.32 25.17
N ASN A 299 16.58 13.27 26.34
CA ASN A 299 15.39 12.48 26.59
C ASN A 299 14.18 13.41 26.63
N LEU A 300 13.16 13.12 25.82
CA LEU A 300 12.01 13.99 25.63
C LEU A 300 10.71 13.19 25.78
N SER A 301 9.84 13.67 26.66
CA SER A 301 8.53 13.10 26.94
C SER A 301 7.44 13.88 26.22
N VAL A 302 7.41 13.76 24.89
CA VAL A 302 6.40 14.42 24.04
C VAL A 302 5.70 13.38 23.18
N PRO A 303 4.35 13.40 23.10
CA PRO A 303 3.62 12.56 22.16
C PRO A 303 3.70 13.12 20.74
N HIS A 304 4.06 12.26 19.77
CA HIS A 304 4.12 12.58 18.33
C HIS A 304 4.96 13.80 17.88
N PRO A 305 6.18 14.01 18.41
CA PRO A 305 7.01 15.15 18.05
C PRO A 305 7.70 14.99 16.69
N SER A 306 8.03 16.13 16.08
CA SER A 306 9.03 16.25 15.02
C SER A 306 10.23 17.04 15.55
N PHE A 307 11.43 16.53 15.37
CA PHE A 307 12.65 17.13 15.94
C PHE A 307 13.51 17.81 14.88
N THR A 308 14.26 18.83 15.26
CA THR A 308 15.37 19.34 14.47
C THR A 308 16.47 19.85 15.39
N ALA A 309 17.72 19.68 14.97
CA ALA A 309 18.89 20.18 15.69
C ALA A 309 19.71 21.07 14.76
N THR A 310 20.05 22.26 15.26
CA THR A 310 21.04 23.16 14.66
C THR A 310 22.38 23.00 15.40
N LYS A 311 23.38 23.81 15.06
CA LYS A 311 24.63 23.83 15.85
C LYS A 311 24.44 24.35 17.26
N GLN A 312 23.52 25.29 17.46
CA GLN A 312 23.32 25.94 18.76
C GLN A 312 22.19 25.29 19.56
N ASP A 313 21.10 24.91 18.88
CA ASP A 313 19.81 24.68 19.53
C ASP A 313 19.10 23.43 19.01
N THR A 314 18.29 22.83 19.89
CA THR A 314 17.38 21.74 19.54
C THR A 314 15.95 22.23 19.61
N TYR A 315 15.16 21.90 18.60
CA TYR A 315 13.77 22.29 18.51
C TYR A 315 12.85 21.09 18.38
N VAL A 316 11.70 21.19 19.03
CA VAL A 316 10.62 20.19 18.99
C VAL A 316 9.39 20.85 18.42
N ARG A 317 8.82 20.25 17.39
CA ARG A 317 7.52 20.63 16.85
C ARG A 317 6.48 19.60 17.26
N SER A 318 5.39 20.06 17.85
CA SER A 318 4.21 19.25 18.13
C SER A 318 3.06 19.70 17.24
N PHE A 319 2.25 18.75 16.80
CA PHE A 319 1.00 19.01 16.11
C PHE A 319 -0.15 18.47 16.95
N GLY A 320 -1.15 19.30 17.19
CA GLY A 320 -2.31 18.94 17.98
C GLY A 320 -3.63 19.17 17.26
N SER A 321 -4.66 18.49 17.77
CA SER A 321 -6.04 18.66 17.35
C SER A 321 -6.98 18.42 18.52
N ASP A 322 -8.09 19.16 18.55
CA ASP A 322 -9.23 18.92 19.44
C ASP A 322 -9.96 17.59 19.13
N SER A 323 -9.49 16.87 18.11
CA SER A 323 -10.10 15.67 17.55
C SER A 323 -9.03 14.69 17.09
N PHE A 324 -8.32 14.08 18.04
CA PHE A 324 -7.44 12.96 17.69
C PHE A 324 -8.25 11.72 17.31
N MET A 325 -7.82 11.08 16.24
CA MET A 325 -8.40 9.85 15.74
C MET A 325 -8.08 8.69 16.71
N PRO A 326 -9.09 7.97 17.24
CA PRO A 326 -8.84 6.81 18.07
C PRO A 326 -8.18 5.68 17.25
N LYS A 327 -7.29 4.91 17.88
CA LYS A 327 -6.60 3.78 17.25
C LYS A 327 -7.52 2.57 17.00
N ASP A 328 -8.57 2.41 17.81
CA ASP A 328 -9.54 1.32 17.68
C ASP A 328 -10.51 1.59 16.50
N ILE A 329 -10.67 0.60 15.62
CA ILE A 329 -11.45 0.74 14.38
C ILE A 329 -12.96 0.90 14.61
N LYS A 330 -13.51 0.36 15.70
CA LYS A 330 -14.93 0.54 16.07
C LYS A 330 -15.15 1.94 16.60
N LEU A 331 -14.26 2.41 17.48
CA LEU A 331 -14.29 3.79 17.98
C LEU A 331 -14.02 4.80 16.86
N TYR A 332 -13.21 4.44 15.88
CA TYR A 332 -12.93 5.27 14.70
C TYR A 332 -14.18 5.58 13.89
N ASN A 333 -15.04 4.59 13.63
CA ASN A 333 -16.27 4.82 12.87
C ASN A 333 -17.24 5.74 13.62
N LYS A 334 -17.40 5.53 14.93
CA LYS A 334 -18.22 6.40 15.79
C LYS A 334 -17.66 7.82 15.83
N TRP A 335 -16.35 7.96 16.04
CA TRP A 335 -15.63 9.23 16.00
C TRP A 335 -15.81 9.96 14.65
N LEU A 336 -15.73 9.23 13.53
CA LEU A 336 -15.97 9.77 12.19
C LEU A 336 -17.39 10.29 12.04
N GLU A 337 -18.40 9.53 12.49
CA GLU A 337 -19.80 9.93 12.44
C GLU A 337 -20.07 11.18 13.29
N GLU A 338 -19.55 11.21 14.52
CA GLU A 338 -19.68 12.36 15.44
C GLU A 338 -19.00 13.63 14.92
N ARG A 339 -17.95 13.48 14.11
CA ARG A 339 -17.15 14.58 13.56
C ARG A 339 -17.51 14.94 12.11
N ARG A 340 -18.42 14.20 11.47
CA ARG A 340 -18.83 14.46 10.10
C ARG A 340 -19.47 15.84 9.98
N GLY A 341 -18.98 16.65 9.03
CA GLY A 341 -19.51 17.98 8.78
C GLY A 341 -19.15 19.04 9.83
N LYS A 342 -18.30 18.71 10.83
CA LYS A 342 -17.87 19.67 11.86
C LYS A 342 -16.46 20.19 11.58
N PRO A 343 -16.19 21.49 11.83
CA PRO A 343 -14.84 22.03 11.77
C PRO A 343 -13.96 21.42 12.87
N ARG A 344 -12.64 21.57 12.73
CA ARG A 344 -11.65 21.05 13.70
C ARG A 344 -10.67 22.15 14.08
N ASN A 345 -10.42 22.30 15.37
CA ASN A 345 -9.33 23.15 15.83
C ASN A 345 -8.04 22.33 15.78
N LEU A 346 -7.07 22.89 15.06
CA LEU A 346 -5.74 22.35 14.87
C LEU A 346 -4.74 23.36 15.40
N TRP A 347 -3.62 22.87 15.90
CA TRP A 347 -2.54 23.75 16.29
C TRP A 347 -1.19 23.11 16.02
N THR A 348 -0.18 23.97 15.92
CA THR A 348 1.22 23.55 15.87
C THR A 348 1.97 24.37 16.91
N GLU A 349 2.79 23.68 17.69
CA GLU A 349 3.61 24.27 18.74
C GLU A 349 5.08 24.06 18.40
N LEU A 350 5.89 25.06 18.68
CA LEU A 350 7.34 25.00 18.60
C LEU A 350 7.92 25.20 19.99
N TYR A 351 8.72 24.23 20.40
CA TYR A 351 9.50 24.27 21.63
C TYR A 351 10.99 24.34 21.31
N LYS A 352 11.73 25.05 22.15
CA LYS A 352 13.17 24.92 22.27
C LYS A 352 13.46 23.95 23.41
N ALA A 353 14.30 22.96 23.15
CA ALA A 353 14.73 22.02 24.17
C ALA A 353 16.06 22.49 24.77
N ASP A 354 16.14 22.53 26.09
CA ASP A 354 17.41 22.78 26.79
C ASP A 354 18.29 21.52 26.81
N ASN A 355 19.46 21.61 27.45
CA ASN A 355 20.40 20.49 27.55
C ASN A 355 19.92 19.34 28.48
N GLN A 356 18.86 19.56 29.25
CA GLN A 356 18.27 18.58 30.17
C GLN A 356 17.04 17.90 29.60
N GLY A 357 16.47 18.46 28.52
CA GLY A 357 15.27 17.95 27.84
C GLY A 357 14.01 18.66 28.27
N ASN A 358 14.12 19.75 29.03
CA ASN A 358 12.99 20.63 29.32
C ASN A 358 12.63 21.41 28.06
N LEU A 359 11.33 21.68 27.91
CA LEU A 359 10.78 22.26 26.70
C LEU A 359 10.20 23.64 26.99
N ASP A 360 10.84 24.65 26.42
CA ASP A 360 10.36 26.03 26.46
C ASP A 360 9.53 26.30 25.21
N LEU A 361 8.24 26.57 25.40
CA LEU A 361 7.35 26.93 24.29
C LEU A 361 7.79 28.29 23.71
N LEU A 362 8.28 28.28 22.48
CA LEU A 362 8.61 29.51 21.75
C LEU A 362 7.38 30.14 21.12
N ASN A 363 6.54 29.33 20.48
CA ASN A 363 5.35 29.82 19.81
C ASN A 363 4.31 28.71 19.59
N ARG A 364 3.05 29.12 19.49
CA ARG A 364 1.90 28.28 19.17
C ARG A 364 1.05 29.00 18.13
N TYR A 365 0.66 28.26 17.10
CA TYR A 365 -0.27 28.75 16.09
C TYR A 365 -1.49 27.83 15.99
N ASP A 366 -2.66 28.42 16.24
CA ASP A 366 -3.96 27.77 16.19
C ASP A 366 -4.71 28.17 14.91
N TRP A 367 -5.40 27.22 14.30
CA TRP A 367 -6.34 27.50 13.21
C TRP A 367 -7.51 26.52 13.22
N THR A 368 -8.65 27.00 12.72
CA THR A 368 -9.82 26.15 12.51
C THR A 368 -9.82 25.64 11.08
N ALA A 369 -9.62 24.34 10.92
CA ALA A 369 -9.78 23.67 9.63
C ALA A 369 -11.27 23.50 9.31
N PRO A 370 -11.68 23.70 8.05
CA PRO A 370 -13.04 23.43 7.62
C PRO A 370 -13.39 21.94 7.85
N PRO A 371 -14.69 21.60 7.87
CA PRO A 371 -15.13 20.23 7.95
C PRO A 371 -14.40 19.34 6.94
N LEU A 372 -14.05 18.13 7.35
CA LEU A 372 -13.54 17.13 6.41
C LEU A 372 -14.58 16.99 5.28
N SER A 373 -14.18 17.40 4.06
CA SER A 373 -15.02 17.19 2.88
C SER A 373 -15.37 15.71 2.80
N GLY A 374 -16.55 15.40 2.26
CA GLY A 374 -17.09 14.05 2.23
C GLY A 374 -16.12 13.00 1.67
N SER A 375 -15.09 13.42 0.93
CA SER A 375 -14.02 12.57 0.40
C SER A 375 -13.15 11.86 1.47
N MET A 376 -12.84 12.49 2.61
CA MET A 376 -12.15 11.80 3.71
C MET A 376 -13.13 11.06 4.62
N ALA A 377 -14.34 11.59 4.81
CA ALA A 377 -15.39 10.93 5.59
C ALA A 377 -15.97 9.68 4.89
N THR A 378 -15.74 9.54 3.58
CA THR A 378 -16.14 8.38 2.79
C THR A 378 -14.95 7.73 2.09
N GLY A 379 -13.87 7.44 2.83
CA GLY A 379 -12.86 6.45 2.41
C GLY A 379 -13.41 5.08 1.98
N ARG A 380 -14.74 4.91 1.91
CA ARG A 380 -15.41 4.00 0.99
C ARG A 380 -15.19 4.48 -0.44
N ASP A 381 -14.10 3.99 -1.02
CA ASP A 381 -14.10 3.67 -2.44
C ASP A 381 -15.48 3.07 -2.80
N PRO A 382 -16.23 3.63 -3.77
CA PRO A 382 -17.50 3.05 -4.17
C PRO A 382 -17.31 1.67 -4.79
N ARG A 383 -16.08 1.31 -5.22
CA ARG A 383 -15.76 -0.02 -5.75
C ARG A 383 -16.09 -1.12 -4.75
N PRO A 384 -15.74 -1.10 -3.45
CA PRO A 384 -16.20 -2.11 -2.50
C PRO A 384 -17.72 -2.15 -2.31
N ALA A 385 -18.45 -1.02 -2.46
CA ALA A 385 -19.91 -1.03 -2.40
C ALA A 385 -20.53 -1.70 -3.64
N VAL A 386 -19.98 -1.48 -4.83
CA VAL A 386 -20.42 -2.11 -6.09
C VAL A 386 -19.95 -3.58 -6.18
N LYS A 387 -18.68 -3.85 -5.79
CA LYS A 387 -18.08 -5.20 -5.67
C LYS A 387 -18.77 -6.07 -4.61
N ARG A 388 -19.49 -5.47 -3.64
CA ARG A 388 -20.32 -6.20 -2.65
C ARG A 388 -21.55 -6.87 -3.27
N TYR A 389 -22.05 -6.39 -4.41
CA TYR A 389 -23.32 -6.88 -4.99
C TYR A 389 -23.17 -7.54 -6.37
N LEU A 390 -22.11 -7.26 -7.12
CA LEU A 390 -21.91 -7.80 -8.48
C LEU A 390 -20.48 -8.34 -8.64
N SER A 391 -20.24 -9.60 -8.28
CA SER A 391 -18.99 -10.30 -8.64
C SER A 391 -19.17 -11.07 -9.95
N GLN A 392 -18.25 -10.87 -10.91
CA GLN A 392 -18.22 -11.58 -12.21
C GLN A 392 -18.05 -13.09 -12.05
N PHE A 393 -17.38 -13.52 -10.97
CA PHE A 393 -17.21 -14.92 -10.62
C PHE A 393 -18.01 -15.25 -9.36
N SER A 394 -18.60 -16.44 -9.35
CA SER A 394 -19.22 -16.97 -8.13
C SER A 394 -18.13 -17.29 -7.08
N PRO A 395 -18.45 -17.25 -5.78
CA PRO A 395 -17.54 -17.68 -4.73
C PRO A 395 -16.96 -19.09 -4.96
N PRO A 396 -17.72 -20.10 -5.42
CA PRO A 396 -17.18 -21.43 -5.75
C PRO A 396 -16.10 -21.41 -6.83
N LEU A 397 -16.27 -20.63 -7.90
CA LEU A 397 -15.27 -20.56 -8.97
C LEU A 397 -13.99 -19.87 -8.49
N TYR A 398 -14.13 -18.79 -7.71
CA TYR A 398 -13.00 -18.13 -7.05
C TYR A 398 -12.24 -19.09 -6.12
N ASP A 399 -12.96 -19.85 -5.29
CA ASP A 399 -12.37 -20.81 -4.36
C ASP A 399 -11.60 -21.92 -5.10
N VAL A 400 -12.12 -22.40 -6.24
CA VAL A 400 -11.44 -23.40 -7.10
C VAL A 400 -10.18 -22.81 -7.75
N ILE A 401 -10.28 -21.61 -8.33
CA ILE A 401 -9.14 -20.89 -8.91
C ILE A 401 -8.05 -20.68 -7.85
N MET A 402 -8.41 -20.21 -6.65
CA MET A 402 -7.46 -20.00 -5.56
C MET A 402 -6.88 -21.29 -5.00
N ARG A 403 -7.62 -22.40 -4.98
CA ARG A 403 -7.07 -23.70 -4.58
C ARG A 403 -6.08 -24.27 -5.60
N LEU A 404 -6.36 -24.12 -6.89
CA LEU A 404 -5.51 -24.63 -7.97
C LEU A 404 -4.26 -23.77 -8.19
N LEU A 405 -4.39 -22.45 -8.09
CA LEU A 405 -3.34 -21.49 -8.43
C LEU A 405 -2.68 -20.85 -7.19
N GLY A 406 -3.38 -20.76 -6.06
CA GLY A 406 -2.98 -19.91 -4.93
C GLY A 406 -1.72 -20.35 -4.19
N ARG A 407 -1.38 -21.64 -4.12
CA ARG A 407 -0.17 -22.09 -3.38
C ARG A 407 1.15 -21.82 -4.11
N LYS A 408 1.17 -21.96 -5.44
CA LYS A 408 2.37 -21.68 -6.26
C LYS A 408 2.53 -20.19 -6.59
N ILE A 409 1.45 -19.43 -6.50
CA ILE A 409 1.42 -18.01 -6.92
C ILE A 409 1.53 -17.05 -5.74
N LEU A 410 1.02 -17.36 -4.54
CA LEU A 410 1.33 -16.53 -3.35
C LEU A 410 2.83 -16.43 -3.09
N THR A 411 3.58 -17.49 -3.38
CA THR A 411 5.04 -17.54 -3.26
C THR A 411 5.75 -16.75 -4.35
N SER A 412 5.18 -16.58 -5.55
CA SER A 412 5.78 -15.79 -6.63
C SER A 412 5.43 -14.30 -6.56
N VAL A 413 4.27 -13.94 -5.98
CA VAL A 413 3.76 -12.57 -5.87
C VAL A 413 4.50 -11.75 -4.82
N TYR A 414 4.96 -12.38 -3.75
CA TYR A 414 5.85 -11.73 -2.78
C TYR A 414 7.31 -11.67 -3.28
N ALA A 415 7.67 -12.44 -4.30
CA ALA A 415 9.06 -12.59 -4.73
C ALA A 415 9.48 -11.69 -5.91
N TYR A 416 8.57 -11.02 -6.62
CA TYR A 416 8.93 -10.27 -7.84
C TYR A 416 8.20 -8.92 -7.97
N GLU A 417 8.91 -7.84 -7.62
CA GLU A 417 8.56 -6.43 -7.88
C GLU A 417 8.83 -5.99 -9.33
N ASN A 418 8.65 -6.84 -10.35
CA ASN A 418 8.72 -6.39 -11.74
C ASN A 418 7.33 -6.08 -12.30
N ARG A 419 7.06 -4.78 -12.48
CA ARG A 419 5.83 -4.18 -13.01
C ARG A 419 5.60 -4.41 -14.52
N GLY A 420 5.93 -5.58 -15.05
CA GLY A 420 5.91 -5.86 -16.50
C GLY A 420 5.04 -7.01 -16.95
N ASP A 421 4.76 -8.00 -16.09
CA ASP A 421 4.18 -9.25 -16.58
C ASP A 421 2.64 -9.19 -16.66
N PHE A 422 2.11 -9.55 -17.83
CA PHE A 422 0.69 -9.80 -18.09
C PHE A 422 0.03 -10.63 -16.96
N PHE A 423 0.77 -11.57 -16.37
CA PHE A 423 0.34 -12.39 -15.23
C PHE A 423 0.11 -11.59 -13.95
N TYR A 424 0.92 -10.56 -13.65
CA TYR A 424 0.70 -9.68 -12.50
C TYR A 424 -0.58 -8.84 -12.67
N GLY A 425 -0.83 -8.35 -13.89
CA GLY A 425 -2.07 -7.63 -14.24
C GLY A 425 -3.31 -8.52 -14.15
N LEU A 426 -3.24 -9.75 -14.69
CA LEU A 426 -4.30 -10.76 -14.57
C LEU A 426 -4.55 -11.14 -13.11
N LEU A 427 -3.52 -11.21 -12.28
CA LEU A 427 -3.64 -11.59 -10.87
C LEU A 427 -4.23 -10.47 -10.01
N GLN A 428 -3.79 -9.23 -10.21
CA GLN A 428 -4.43 -8.05 -9.62
C GLN A 428 -5.91 -8.03 -9.98
N MET A 429 -6.24 -8.29 -11.25
CA MET A 429 -7.62 -8.42 -11.70
C MET A 429 -8.38 -9.53 -10.95
N ILE A 430 -7.81 -10.74 -10.79
CA ILE A 430 -8.46 -11.85 -10.05
C ILE A 430 -8.68 -11.51 -8.57
N LEU A 431 -7.68 -10.95 -7.88
CA LEU A 431 -7.78 -10.54 -6.48
C LEU A 431 -8.77 -9.39 -6.31
N GLU A 432 -8.84 -8.49 -7.28
CA GLU A 432 -9.80 -7.41 -7.33
C GLU A 432 -11.25 -7.88 -7.54
N ILE A 433 -11.46 -9.08 -8.09
CA ILE A 433 -12.78 -9.67 -8.32
C ILE A 433 -13.26 -10.52 -7.12
N ARG A 434 -12.48 -10.59 -6.03
CA ARG A 434 -12.85 -11.35 -4.82
C ARG A 434 -14.24 -10.94 -4.29
N PRO A 435 -15.19 -11.88 -4.14
CA PRO A 435 -16.52 -11.56 -3.61
C PRO A 435 -16.41 -11.19 -2.12
N TYR A 436 -16.74 -9.95 -1.78
CA TYR A 436 -16.59 -9.40 -0.42
C TYR A 436 -17.62 -9.98 0.58
N SER A 437 -18.77 -10.47 0.11
CA SER A 437 -19.81 -11.14 0.91
C SER A 437 -20.09 -12.55 0.38
N GLY A 438 -19.24 -13.51 0.76
CA GLY A 438 -19.37 -14.91 0.31
C GLY A 438 -20.76 -15.53 0.53
N VAL A 439 -21.49 -15.10 1.59
CA VAL A 439 -22.84 -15.60 1.92
C VAL A 439 -23.89 -15.07 0.94
N ILE A 440 -23.95 -13.75 0.71
CA ILE A 440 -24.97 -13.12 -0.16
C ILE A 440 -24.77 -13.60 -1.61
N ASN A 441 -23.54 -13.66 -2.10
CA ASN A 441 -23.26 -14.17 -3.44
C ASN A 441 -23.59 -15.66 -3.62
N ARG A 442 -23.48 -16.47 -2.56
CA ARG A 442 -23.95 -17.87 -2.58
C ARG A 442 -25.48 -17.95 -2.66
N ILE A 443 -26.19 -17.08 -1.94
CA ILE A 443 -27.66 -16.98 -2.03
C ILE A 443 -28.09 -16.57 -3.44
N PHE A 444 -27.47 -15.53 -4.03
CA PHE A 444 -27.77 -15.14 -5.41
C PHE A 444 -27.44 -16.25 -6.41
N SER A 445 -26.28 -16.89 -6.28
CA SER A 445 -25.91 -18.02 -7.16
C SER A 445 -26.93 -19.16 -7.04
N ALA A 446 -27.42 -19.46 -5.83
CA ALA A 446 -28.47 -20.45 -5.61
C ALA A 446 -29.79 -20.02 -6.27
N LEU A 447 -30.22 -18.76 -6.11
CA LEU A 447 -31.42 -18.23 -6.77
C LEU A 447 -31.32 -18.31 -8.30
N MET A 448 -30.16 -17.98 -8.88
CA MET A 448 -29.94 -18.09 -10.33
C MET A 448 -29.98 -19.56 -10.80
N MET A 449 -29.39 -20.49 -10.05
CA MET A 449 -29.50 -21.92 -10.34
C MET A 449 -30.95 -22.42 -10.23
N VAL A 450 -31.71 -21.98 -9.22
CA VAL A 450 -33.14 -22.31 -9.08
C VAL A 450 -33.94 -21.78 -10.27
N TYR A 451 -33.63 -20.56 -10.73
CA TYR A 451 -34.26 -20.01 -11.93
C TYR A 451 -33.91 -20.83 -13.18
N VAL A 452 -32.65 -21.18 -13.39
CA VAL A 452 -32.21 -22.05 -14.50
C VAL A 452 -32.88 -23.41 -14.40
N PHE A 453 -33.02 -23.97 -13.20
CA PHE A 453 -33.73 -25.22 -12.96
C PHE A 453 -35.19 -25.10 -13.39
N TRP A 454 -35.91 -24.10 -12.89
CA TRP A 454 -37.31 -23.87 -13.21
C TRP A 454 -37.54 -23.62 -14.71
N HIS A 455 -36.71 -22.78 -15.32
CA HIS A 455 -36.78 -22.48 -16.75
C HIS A 455 -36.37 -23.68 -17.63
N GLY A 456 -35.31 -24.39 -17.25
CA GLY A 456 -34.68 -25.43 -18.06
C GLY A 456 -35.31 -26.80 -17.91
N TRP A 457 -35.92 -27.11 -16.76
CA TRP A 457 -36.54 -28.40 -16.48
C TRP A 457 -37.58 -28.85 -17.52
N PRO A 458 -38.54 -27.99 -17.96
CA PRO A 458 -39.48 -28.36 -19.01
C PRO A 458 -38.85 -28.35 -20.41
N ARG A 459 -37.70 -27.67 -20.58
CA ARG A 459 -37.01 -27.45 -21.87
C ARG A 459 -35.83 -28.40 -22.11
N ARG A 460 -35.55 -29.31 -21.17
CA ARG A 460 -34.38 -30.19 -21.26
C ARG A 460 -34.48 -31.15 -22.44
N THR A 461 -33.46 -31.15 -23.28
CA THR A 461 -33.27 -32.12 -24.37
C THR A 461 -32.38 -33.28 -23.93
N SER A 462 -31.45 -33.04 -23.01
CA SER A 462 -30.66 -34.08 -22.35
C SER A 462 -30.38 -33.69 -20.90
N TRP A 463 -30.20 -34.70 -20.05
CA TRP A 463 -29.79 -34.51 -18.66
C TRP A 463 -28.42 -33.84 -18.54
N ALA A 464 -27.46 -34.27 -19.36
CA ALA A 464 -26.11 -33.70 -19.38
C ALA A 464 -26.11 -32.20 -19.72
N LYS A 465 -26.86 -31.78 -20.74
CA LYS A 465 -26.96 -30.36 -21.13
C LYS A 465 -27.63 -29.52 -20.03
N PHE A 466 -28.65 -30.06 -19.38
CA PHE A 466 -29.35 -29.39 -18.29
C PHE A 466 -28.45 -29.19 -17.06
N ILE A 467 -27.74 -30.24 -16.64
CA ILE A 467 -26.78 -30.17 -15.52
C ILE A 467 -25.65 -29.20 -15.85
N PHE A 468 -25.12 -29.21 -17.08
CA PHE A 468 -24.10 -28.26 -17.52
C PHE A 468 -24.56 -26.82 -17.31
N TRP A 469 -25.75 -26.44 -17.76
CA TRP A 469 -26.24 -25.07 -17.61
C TRP A 469 -26.50 -24.66 -16.17
N LEU A 470 -26.95 -25.59 -15.32
CA LEU A 470 -27.07 -25.34 -13.88
C LEU A 470 -25.72 -25.03 -13.24
N VAL A 471 -24.72 -25.87 -13.50
CA VAL A 471 -23.35 -25.68 -12.98
C VAL A 471 -22.75 -24.40 -13.56
N PHE A 472 -22.94 -24.14 -14.85
CA PHE A 472 -22.42 -22.95 -15.52
C PHE A 472 -23.00 -21.66 -14.94
N ALA A 473 -24.32 -21.58 -14.76
CA ALA A 473 -24.95 -20.43 -14.11
C ALA A 473 -24.52 -20.29 -12.64
N GLY A 474 -24.34 -21.41 -11.93
CA GLY A 474 -23.81 -21.41 -10.56
C GLY A 474 -22.38 -20.89 -10.48
N LEU A 475 -21.52 -21.23 -11.44
CA LEU A 475 -20.10 -20.83 -11.46
C LEU A 475 -19.89 -19.38 -11.93
N PHE A 476 -20.70 -18.90 -12.87
CA PHE A 476 -20.56 -17.59 -13.52
C PHE A 476 -21.68 -16.59 -13.16
N ASN A 477 -22.53 -16.93 -12.19
CA ASN A 477 -23.59 -16.08 -11.65
C ASN A 477 -24.43 -15.39 -12.74
N ILE A 478 -24.59 -14.06 -12.70
CA ILE A 478 -25.39 -13.28 -13.68
C ILE A 478 -24.90 -13.50 -15.12
N ALA A 479 -23.58 -13.52 -15.36
CA ALA A 479 -23.04 -13.74 -16.70
C ALA A 479 -23.40 -15.14 -17.22
N GLY A 480 -23.33 -16.15 -16.34
CA GLY A 480 -23.75 -17.51 -16.66
C GLY A 480 -25.25 -17.61 -16.98
N LEU A 481 -26.08 -16.94 -16.19
CA LEU A 481 -27.54 -16.89 -16.40
C LEU A 481 -27.92 -16.20 -17.71
N LEU A 482 -27.34 -15.03 -18.00
CA LEU A 482 -27.62 -14.29 -19.23
C LEU A 482 -27.20 -15.08 -20.46
N THR A 483 -26.05 -15.76 -20.40
CA THR A 483 -25.59 -16.66 -21.47
C THR A 483 -26.54 -17.84 -21.66
N TYR A 484 -27.00 -18.45 -20.56
CA TYR A 484 -28.01 -19.50 -20.61
C TYR A 484 -29.31 -19.03 -21.28
N LEU A 485 -29.82 -17.85 -20.89
CA LEU A 485 -31.03 -17.27 -21.44
C LEU A 485 -30.88 -16.95 -22.93
N ALA A 486 -29.79 -16.30 -23.33
CA ALA A 486 -29.51 -15.98 -24.72
C ALA A 486 -29.51 -17.23 -25.63
N LEU A 487 -29.02 -18.36 -25.12
CA LEU A 487 -28.87 -19.59 -25.90
C LEU A 487 -30.02 -20.60 -25.75
N ASN A 488 -30.88 -20.45 -24.74
CA ASN A 488 -31.94 -21.43 -24.45
C ASN A 488 -33.34 -20.82 -24.26
N HIS A 489 -33.51 -19.51 -24.42
CA HIS A 489 -34.83 -18.88 -24.42
C HIS A 489 -35.56 -19.18 -25.74
N THR A 490 -36.23 -20.34 -25.77
CA THR A 490 -37.11 -20.77 -26.86
C THR A 490 -38.53 -20.99 -26.33
N ALA A 491 -39.52 -20.75 -27.18
CA ALA A 491 -40.91 -21.01 -26.87
C ALA A 491 -41.16 -22.51 -26.60
N VAL A 492 -42.21 -22.80 -25.82
CA VAL A 492 -42.55 -24.16 -25.38
C VAL A 492 -43.94 -24.57 -25.85
N ILE A 493 -44.09 -25.86 -26.18
CA ILE A 493 -45.35 -26.50 -26.60
C ILE A 493 -45.85 -27.45 -25.52
N LYS A 494 -47.17 -27.60 -25.37
CA LYS A 494 -47.74 -28.61 -24.47
C LYS A 494 -47.77 -29.95 -25.21
N CYS A 495 -47.25 -30.99 -24.57
CA CYS A 495 -47.41 -32.36 -25.04
C CYS A 495 -48.90 -32.73 -24.99
N PRO A 496 -49.53 -33.17 -26.09
CA PRO A 496 -50.94 -33.54 -26.10
C PRO A 496 -51.22 -34.75 -25.22
N ALA A 497 -50.31 -35.74 -25.19
CA ALA A 497 -50.49 -36.96 -24.41
C ALA A 497 -50.37 -36.79 -22.88
N CYS A 498 -49.60 -35.81 -22.37
CA CYS A 498 -49.37 -35.68 -20.92
C CYS A 498 -49.50 -34.25 -20.37
N GLY A 499 -49.92 -33.30 -21.20
CA GLY A 499 -50.14 -31.88 -20.85
C GLY A 499 -48.90 -31.08 -20.44
N LYS A 500 -47.71 -31.69 -20.38
CA LYS A 500 -46.48 -31.03 -19.91
C LYS A 500 -45.83 -30.20 -21.01
N ARG A 501 -45.28 -29.03 -20.64
CA ARG A 501 -44.56 -28.13 -21.56
C ARG A 501 -43.21 -28.73 -21.99
N ARG A 502 -42.86 -28.58 -23.26
CA ARG A 502 -41.66 -29.12 -23.95
C ARG A 502 -41.08 -28.10 -24.90
N GLY A 503 -39.79 -28.19 -25.21
CA GLY A 503 -39.16 -27.30 -26.18
C GLY A 503 -39.64 -27.59 -27.60
N LEU A 504 -39.76 -26.55 -28.44
CA LEU A 504 -40.23 -26.65 -29.83
C LEU A 504 -39.35 -27.54 -30.74
N ALA A 505 -38.07 -27.72 -30.40
CA ALA A 505 -37.13 -28.53 -31.19
C ALA A 505 -37.22 -30.05 -30.91
N GLN A 506 -38.17 -30.51 -30.08
CA GLN A 506 -38.34 -31.92 -29.75
C GLN A 506 -39.41 -32.57 -30.62
N VAL A 507 -39.08 -33.72 -31.20
CA VAL A 507 -40.04 -34.54 -31.98
C VAL A 507 -40.93 -35.35 -31.04
N ASP A 508 -40.38 -35.86 -29.93
CA ASP A 508 -41.10 -36.69 -28.96
C ASP A 508 -40.99 -36.15 -27.53
N CYS A 509 -42.02 -36.40 -26.73
CA CYS A 509 -42.03 -36.06 -25.31
C CYS A 509 -41.08 -36.95 -24.51
N VAL A 510 -40.09 -36.35 -23.85
CA VAL A 510 -39.10 -37.07 -23.01
C VAL A 510 -39.73 -37.91 -21.88
N ARG A 511 -40.97 -37.63 -21.45
CA ARG A 511 -41.63 -38.35 -20.35
C ARG A 511 -42.50 -39.52 -20.81
N CYS A 512 -43.35 -39.32 -21.81
CA CYS A 512 -44.34 -40.30 -22.25
C CYS A 512 -44.08 -40.82 -23.67
N ARG A 513 -43.03 -40.34 -24.34
CA ARG A 513 -42.67 -40.64 -25.74
C ARG A 513 -43.74 -40.34 -26.79
N GLY A 514 -44.81 -39.64 -26.41
CA GLY A 514 -45.82 -39.17 -27.36
C GLY A 514 -45.26 -38.11 -28.30
N GLN A 515 -45.65 -38.19 -29.57
CA GLN A 515 -45.22 -37.27 -30.62
C GLN A 515 -45.68 -35.83 -30.30
N LEU A 516 -44.76 -34.88 -30.47
CA LEU A 516 -45.01 -33.47 -30.28
C LEU A 516 -45.40 -32.81 -31.62
N PRO A 517 -46.31 -31.82 -31.60
CA PRO A 517 -46.71 -31.11 -32.81
C PRO A 517 -45.50 -30.45 -33.48
N ALA A 518 -45.37 -30.67 -34.80
CA ALA A 518 -44.29 -30.08 -35.58
C ALA A 518 -44.42 -28.54 -35.58
N PRO A 519 -43.33 -27.81 -35.26
CA PRO A 519 -43.37 -26.35 -35.28
C PRO A 519 -43.49 -25.83 -36.72
N GLU A 520 -44.36 -24.83 -36.93
CA GLU A 520 -44.46 -24.11 -38.20
C GLU A 520 -43.12 -23.42 -38.55
N ARG A 521 -42.74 -23.43 -39.83
CA ARG A 521 -41.52 -22.76 -40.33
C ARG A 521 -41.51 -21.28 -39.90
N GLY A 522 -40.38 -20.81 -39.38
CA GLY A 522 -40.18 -19.42 -38.92
C GLY A 522 -40.43 -19.16 -37.43
N LYS A 523 -41.09 -20.07 -36.69
CA LYS A 523 -41.27 -19.94 -35.22
C LYS A 523 -40.06 -20.38 -34.38
N LEU A 524 -39.02 -20.89 -35.04
CA LEU A 524 -37.81 -21.45 -34.42
C LEU A 524 -36.55 -20.60 -34.65
N ASP A 525 -36.63 -19.54 -35.46
CA ASP A 525 -35.46 -18.73 -35.79
C ASP A 525 -35.01 -17.93 -34.56
N LEU A 526 -33.82 -18.29 -34.05
CA LEU A 526 -33.17 -17.59 -32.96
C LEU A 526 -32.50 -16.33 -33.53
N ILE A 527 -32.34 -15.29 -32.69
CA ILE A 527 -31.70 -14.01 -33.03
C ILE A 527 -30.24 -14.17 -33.55
N ILE A 528 -29.63 -15.36 -33.48
CA ILE A 528 -28.24 -15.63 -33.89
C ILE A 528 -28.14 -16.73 -34.96
N SER A 529 -29.19 -17.00 -35.73
CA SER A 529 -29.06 -17.74 -36.99
C SER A 529 -28.88 -16.75 -38.15
N ALA A 530 -27.71 -16.12 -38.18
CA ALA A 530 -27.07 -15.51 -39.34
C ALA A 530 -25.57 -15.86 -39.30
#